data_AF-A0A124H4Y1-F1
#
_entry.id   AF-A0A124H4Y1-F1
#
_cell.length_a   1.000
_cell.length_b   1.000
_cell.length_c   1.000
_cell.angle_alpha   90.00
_cell.angle_beta   90.00
_cell.angle_gamma   90.00
#
_symmetry.space_group_name_H-M   'P 1'
#
loop_
_entity.id
_entity.type
_entity.pdbx_description
1 polymer ?
#
loop_
_entity_poly.entity_id
_entity_poly.type
_entity_poly.pdbx_seq_one_letter_code
_entity_poly.pdbx_strand_id
1 'polypeptide(L)'
;MHALPDGEAELSLVVRLPWEDVARLGQEAGRLASQMQRPVTLDEAVSNRLRTTRPAAHAKPAGEQPAAMPASTSASVSALPPRPPADQARQAIERINGTA
;
A
#
# COMPACT_ATOMS: atom_id res chain seq x y z
N MET A 1 10.47 18.77 -21.70
CA MET A 1 10.59 19.77 -20.63
C MET A 1 11.04 21.05 -21.29
N HIS A 2 10.26 22.12 -21.15
CA HIS A 2 10.67 23.45 -21.62
C HIS A 2 10.42 24.48 -20.52
N ALA A 3 11.35 25.41 -20.34
CA ALA A 3 11.18 26.50 -19.41
C ALA A 3 10.31 27.59 -20.05
N LEU A 4 9.41 28.17 -19.27
CA LEU A 4 8.57 29.28 -19.66
C LEU A 4 9.24 30.62 -19.28
N PRO A 5 8.91 31.72 -19.98
CA PRO A 5 9.53 33.03 -19.75
C PRO A 5 9.30 33.63 -18.35
N ASP A 6 8.29 33.15 -17.63
CA ASP A 6 7.96 33.50 -16.25
C ASP A 6 8.86 32.80 -15.22
N GLY A 7 9.76 31.92 -15.67
CA GLY A 7 10.60 31.10 -14.80
C GLY A 7 9.96 29.78 -14.39
N GLU A 8 8.80 29.42 -14.94
CA GLU A 8 8.17 28.12 -14.75
C GLU A 8 8.72 27.08 -15.75
N ALA A 9 8.32 25.82 -15.62
CA ALA A 9 8.69 24.76 -16.55
C ALA A 9 7.51 23.83 -16.81
N GLU A 10 7.25 23.53 -18.10
CA GLU A 10 6.22 22.58 -18.50
C GLU A 10 6.83 21.19 -18.75
N LEU A 11 6.13 20.17 -18.25
CA LEU A 11 6.47 18.76 -18.41
C LEU A 11 5.25 17.97 -18.88
N SER A 12 5.31 17.43 -20.09
CA SER A 12 4.34 16.45 -20.58
C SER A 12 4.91 15.04 -20.42
N LEU A 13 4.17 14.13 -19.77
CA LEU A 13 4.56 12.72 -19.63
C LEU A 13 3.48 11.81 -20.24
N VAL A 14 3.93 10.76 -20.93
CA VAL A 14 3.08 9.63 -21.32
C VAL A 14 3.49 8.44 -20.46
N VAL A 15 2.57 7.96 -19.63
CA VAL A 15 2.80 6.82 -18.75
C VAL A 15 2.04 5.62 -19.29
N ARG A 16 2.73 4.48 -19.41
CA ARG A 16 2.09 3.20 -19.73
C ARG A 16 1.89 2.43 -18.43
N LEU A 17 0.64 2.31 -18.03
CA LEU A 17 0.25 1.54 -16.85
C LEU A 17 -0.28 0.17 -17.30
N PRO A 18 0.16 -0.92 -16.65
CA PRO A 18 -0.43 -2.23 -16.88
C PRO A 18 -1.86 -2.25 -16.31
N TRP A 19 -2.72 -3.12 -16.83
CA TRP A 19 -4.15 -3.12 -16.49
C TRP A 19 -4.39 -3.47 -15.01
N GLU A 20 -3.50 -4.26 -14.42
CA GLU A 20 -3.50 -4.62 -13.02
C GLU A 20 -3.34 -3.39 -12.11
N ASP A 21 -2.54 -2.41 -12.53
CA ASP A 21 -2.32 -1.18 -11.78
C ASP A 21 -3.56 -0.29 -11.84
N VAL A 22 -4.19 -0.21 -13.01
CA VAL A 22 -5.48 0.48 -13.21
C VAL A 22 -6.56 -0.15 -12.35
N ALA A 23 -6.64 -1.48 -12.30
CA ALA A 23 -7.58 -2.20 -11.46
C ALA A 23 -7.35 -1.90 -9.97
N ARG A 24 -6.10 -1.84 -9.51
CA ARG A 24 -5.77 -1.46 -8.12
C ARG A 24 -6.18 -0.02 -7.79
N LEU A 25 -6.04 0.91 -8.74
CA LEU A 25 -6.55 2.28 -8.57
C LEU A 25 -8.09 2.31 -8.47
N GLY A 26 -8.79 1.49 -9.25
CA GLY A 26 -10.24 1.33 -9.15
C GLY A 26 -10.68 0.79 -7.79
N GLN A 27 -9.99 -0.21 -7.25
CA GLN A 27 -10.24 -0.73 -5.90
C GLN A 27 -10.02 0.33 -4.82
N GLU A 28 -8.96 1.14 -4.95
CA GLU A 28 -8.69 2.25 -4.04
C GLU A 28 -9.78 3.34 -4.13
N ALA A 29 -10.26 3.64 -5.33
CA ALA A 29 -11.40 4.55 -5.51
C ALA A 29 -12.66 4.02 -4.84
N GLY A 30 -12.97 2.72 -4.98
CA GLY A 30 -14.09 2.09 -4.29
C GLY A 30 -13.94 2.16 -2.76
N ARG A 31 -12.75 1.86 -2.25
CA ARG A 31 -12.43 1.96 -0.82
C ARG A 31 -12.61 3.39 -0.30
N LEU A 32 -12.13 4.39 -1.04
CA LEU A 32 -12.24 5.79 -0.69
C LEU A 32 -13.70 6.28 -0.77
N ALA A 33 -14.47 5.82 -1.75
CA ALA A 33 -15.90 6.12 -1.87
C ALA A 33 -16.67 5.60 -0.65
N SER A 34 -16.41 4.36 -0.22
CA SER A 34 -17.03 3.80 0.98
C SER A 34 -16.66 4.56 2.25
N GLN A 35 -15.40 4.99 2.39
CA GLN A 35 -14.95 5.77 3.55
C GLN A 35 -15.55 7.16 3.62
N MET A 36 -15.61 7.85 2.47
CA MET A 36 -16.13 9.21 2.38
C MET A 36 -17.66 9.25 2.24
N GLN A 37 -18.29 8.07 2.09
CA GLN A 37 -19.73 7.91 1.81
C GLN A 37 -20.23 8.79 0.67
N ARG A 38 -19.38 9.02 -0.33
CA ARG A 38 -19.67 9.84 -1.50
C ARG A 38 -19.00 9.23 -2.74
N PRO A 39 -19.53 9.48 -3.95
CA PRO A 39 -18.79 9.16 -5.17
C PRO A 39 -17.46 9.92 -5.21
N VAL A 40 -16.38 9.24 -5.55
CA VAL A 40 -15.03 9.82 -5.71
C VAL A 40 -14.50 9.54 -7.10
N THR A 41 -13.76 10.50 -7.65
CA THR A 41 -13.11 10.37 -8.95
C THR A 41 -11.83 9.55 -8.87
N LEU A 42 -11.36 9.04 -10.01
CA LEU A 42 -10.09 8.34 -10.09
C LEU A 42 -8.91 9.26 -9.71
N ASP A 43 -8.97 10.53 -10.10
CA ASP A 43 -7.95 11.53 -9.75
C ASP A 43 -7.88 11.76 -8.23
N GLU A 44 -9.03 11.85 -7.55
CA GLU A 44 -9.07 11.94 -6.09
C GLU A 44 -8.45 10.69 -5.43
N ALA A 45 -8.77 9.50 -5.93
CA ALA A 45 -8.21 8.24 -5.42
C ALA A 45 -6.70 8.16 -5.62
N VAL A 46 -6.19 8.57 -6.79
CA VAL A 46 -4.76 8.68 -7.09
C VAL A 46 -4.09 9.68 -6.16
N SER A 47 -4.66 10.88 -6.03
CA SER A 47 -4.17 11.93 -5.13
C SER A 47 -4.12 11.45 -3.68
N ASN A 48 -5.17 10.77 -3.20
CA ASN A 48 -5.20 10.17 -1.87
C ASN A 48 -4.11 9.11 -1.71
N ARG A 49 -3.97 8.22 -2.70
CA ARG A 49 -2.94 7.17 -2.69
C ARG A 49 -1.55 7.78 -2.68
N LEU A 50 -1.22 8.74 -3.53
CA LEU A 50 0.10 9.39 -3.55
C LEU A 50 0.43 10.11 -2.24
N ARG A 51 -0.58 10.72 -1.58
CA ARG A 51 -0.40 11.36 -0.27
C ARG A 51 -0.17 10.34 0.85
N THR A 52 -0.88 9.22 0.82
CA THR A 52 -0.87 8.21 1.90
C THR A 52 0.21 7.14 1.74
N THR A 53 0.62 6.83 0.51
CA THR A 53 1.65 5.83 0.19
C THR A 53 3.04 6.40 0.00
N ARG A 54 3.23 7.72 0.21
CA ARG A 54 4.54 8.37 0.04
C ARG A 54 5.60 7.63 0.88
N PRO A 55 6.60 6.96 0.27
CA PRO A 55 7.76 6.53 1.01
C PRO A 55 8.51 7.79 1.43
N ALA A 56 8.73 7.97 2.73
CA ALA A 56 9.54 9.06 3.26
C ALA A 56 11.01 8.85 2.87
N ALA A 57 11.38 9.21 1.65
CA ALA A 57 12.76 9.31 1.19
C ALA A 57 12.98 10.70 0.59
N HIS A 58 12.80 11.73 1.41
CA HIS A 58 13.47 13.00 1.14
C HIS A 58 14.95 12.73 1.45
N ALA A 59 15.79 12.72 0.41
CA ALA A 59 17.24 12.69 0.58
C ALA A 59 17.63 13.90 1.44
N LYS A 60 17.97 13.65 2.71
CA LYS A 60 18.54 14.68 3.59
C LYS A 60 19.89 15.11 2.95
N PRO A 61 20.14 16.41 2.74
CA PRO A 61 21.46 16.85 2.30
C PRO A 61 22.50 16.41 3.34
N ALA A 62 23.61 15.86 2.87
CA ALA A 62 24.69 15.36 3.71
C ALA A 62 25.22 16.49 4.60
N GLY A 63 24.85 16.45 5.88
CA GLY A 63 25.38 17.26 6.96
C GLY A 63 25.25 16.46 8.24
N GLU A 64 26.38 16.15 8.85
CA GLU A 64 26.58 15.41 10.10
C GLU A 64 25.37 15.43 11.05
N GLN A 65 24.84 14.25 11.39
CA GLN A 65 24.12 14.07 12.65
C GLN A 65 24.51 12.70 13.24
N PRO A 66 24.93 12.65 14.52
CA PRO A 66 25.47 11.44 15.12
C PRO A 66 24.43 10.34 15.28
N ALA A 67 24.89 9.09 15.13
CA ALA A 67 24.10 7.88 15.17
C ALA A 67 23.34 7.69 16.49
N ALA A 68 22.04 7.45 16.39
CA ALA A 68 21.22 6.87 17.45
C ALA A 68 20.28 5.80 16.88
N MET A 69 20.68 4.55 17.12
CA MET A 69 19.94 3.28 17.24
C MET A 69 18.80 2.90 16.26
N PRO A 70 18.78 1.64 15.79
CA PRO A 70 17.67 1.12 15.01
C PRO A 70 16.45 0.86 15.91
N ALA A 71 15.40 1.65 15.74
CA ALA A 71 14.06 1.24 16.16
C ALA A 71 13.58 0.15 15.19
N SER A 72 13.92 -1.08 15.56
CA SER A 72 13.28 -2.29 15.06
C SER A 72 11.78 -2.19 15.36
N THR A 73 10.92 -2.24 14.35
CA THR A 73 9.83 -3.24 14.32
C THR A 73 9.16 -3.25 12.95
N SER A 74 9.56 -4.23 12.14
CA SER A 74 8.64 -4.96 11.28
C SER A 74 7.25 -5.00 11.92
N ALA A 75 6.24 -4.52 11.22
CA ALA A 75 4.87 -4.89 11.57
C ALA A 75 4.78 -6.40 11.35
N SER A 76 4.85 -7.12 12.48
CA SER A 76 4.60 -8.54 12.59
C SER A 76 3.18 -8.82 12.13
N VAL A 77 2.98 -9.08 10.84
CA VAL A 77 1.92 -10.01 10.44
C VAL A 77 2.34 -11.35 11.02
N SER A 78 1.58 -11.81 12.01
CA SER A 78 1.72 -13.14 12.58
C SER A 78 1.75 -14.14 11.43
N ALA A 79 2.94 -14.64 11.10
CA ALA A 79 3.10 -15.74 10.18
C ALA A 79 2.58 -16.98 10.91
N LEU A 80 1.27 -17.24 10.79
CA LEU A 80 0.76 -18.55 11.08
C LEU A 80 1.52 -19.52 10.17
N PRO A 81 2.17 -20.57 10.72
CA PRO A 81 2.82 -21.55 9.88
C PRO A 81 1.77 -22.13 8.91
N PRO A 82 2.08 -22.27 7.61
CA PRO A 82 1.18 -22.93 6.68
C PRO A 82 1.04 -24.38 7.13
N ARG A 83 -0.03 -24.67 7.87
CA ARG A 83 -0.38 -26.03 8.25
C ARG A 83 -0.92 -26.71 6.99
N PRO A 84 -0.36 -27.85 6.56
CA PRO A 84 -0.88 -28.57 5.41
C PRO A 84 -2.36 -28.94 5.66
N PRO A 85 -3.24 -28.83 4.65
CA PRO A 85 -4.69 -28.98 4.80
C PRO A 85 -5.12 -30.35 5.37
N ALA A 86 -4.25 -31.36 5.29
CA ALA A 86 -4.50 -32.69 5.84
C ALA A 86 -4.66 -32.72 7.38
N ASP A 87 -3.97 -31.85 8.12
CA ASP A 87 -4.03 -31.85 9.58
C ASP A 87 -5.25 -31.11 10.13
N GLN A 88 -5.81 -30.18 9.35
CA GLN A 88 -7.04 -29.46 9.74
C GLN A 88 -8.27 -30.37 9.62
N ALA A 89 -8.32 -31.22 8.59
CA ALA A 89 -9.38 -32.22 8.44
C ALA A 89 -9.38 -33.24 9.59
N ARG A 90 -8.19 -33.67 10.04
CA ARG A 90 -8.07 -34.61 11.17
C ARG A 90 -8.55 -34.02 12.49
N GLN A 91 -8.18 -32.77 12.80
CA GLN A 91 -8.64 -32.09 14.02
C GLN A 91 -10.14 -31.76 14.00
N ALA A 92 -10.73 -31.49 12.83
CA ALA A 92 -12.16 -31.28 12.72
C ALA A 92 -12.94 -32.56 13.04
N ILE A 93 -12.49 -33.72 12.55
CA ILE A 93 -13.11 -35.02 12.82
C ILE A 93 -12.98 -35.39 14.31
N GLU A 94 -11.84 -35.09 14.95
CA GLU A 94 -11.59 -35.39 16.36
C GLU A 94 -12.45 -34.52 17.30
N ARG A 95 -12.68 -33.24 16.96
CA ARG A 95 -13.60 -32.36 17.72
C ARG A 95 -15.06 -32.79 17.64
N ILE A 96 -15.46 -33.45 16.56
CA ILE A 96 -16.83 -33.95 16.38
C ILE A 96 -17.04 -35.25 17.18
N ASN A 97 -15.99 -36.05 17.37
CA ASN A 97 -16.06 -37.33 18.08
C ASN A 97 -15.68 -37.26 19.58
N GLY A 98 -15.05 -36.18 20.04
CA GLY A 98 -14.41 -36.09 21.35
C GLY A 98 -15.08 -35.18 22.39
N THR A 99 -16.40 -35.25 22.57
CA THR A 99 -17.07 -34.72 23.77
C THR A 99 -17.71 -35.85 24.57
N ALA A 100 -16.90 -36.46 25.44
CA ALA A 100 -17.28 -37.08 26.70
C ALA A 100 -16.09 -36.97 27.67
#